data_AF-A0A9R0YRK4-F1
#
_entry.id   AF-A0A9R0YRK4-F1
#
_cell.length_a   1.000
_cell.length_b   1.000
_cell.length_c   1.000
_cell.angle_alpha   90.00
_cell.angle_beta   90.00
_cell.angle_gamma   90.00
#
_symmetry.space_group_name_H-M   'P 1'
#
loop_
_entity.id
_entity.type
_entity.pdbx_description
1 polymer ?
#
loop_
_entity_poly.entity_id
_entity_poly.type
_entity_poly.pdbx_seq_one_letter_code
_entity_poly.pdbx_strand_id
1 'polypeptide(L)'
;MDRGSKVIILGRNESLKKLGTVQTISLNPLAFEEYRYLLKMLAFGSMNPGDHPQLATIMEEFAVVFEGSLVSANLLGYAVRKNLNAHFWLSTLNKIRITRKVNISRSGCHPNGLFDQGRPVHFGPHHLLSPATPSCLIPSAGCPDSSLPKVILGDLLAEACHIVQPKGDFRLISWESRLPPYTAFVHLVRFVPSCVDDKPEASLSGKKRLGPSA
;
A
#
# COMPACT_ATOMS: atom_id res chain seq x y z
N MET A 1 -34.08 -29.59 -17.44
CA MET A 1 -33.25 -28.40 -17.69
C MET A 1 -31.88 -28.68 -17.14
N ASP A 2 -30.92 -28.98 -18.00
CA ASP A 2 -29.56 -29.28 -17.57
C ASP A 2 -28.94 -28.00 -16.99
N ARG A 3 -28.69 -28.00 -15.68
CA ARG A 3 -27.95 -26.92 -15.02
C ARG A 3 -26.48 -27.08 -15.39
N GLY A 4 -26.09 -26.50 -16.53
CA GLY A 4 -24.69 -26.42 -16.93
C GLY A 4 -23.83 -25.74 -15.86
N SER A 5 -22.61 -26.22 -15.66
CA SER A 5 -21.62 -25.59 -14.78
C SER A 5 -21.15 -24.26 -15.38
N LYS A 6 -20.91 -23.27 -14.51
CA LYS A 6 -20.33 -21.97 -14.89
C LYS A 6 -18.98 -21.81 -14.20
N VAL A 7 -18.00 -21.30 -14.94
CA VAL A 7 -16.67 -20.96 -14.41
C VAL A 7 -16.47 -19.45 -14.58
N ILE A 8 -16.02 -18.78 -13.52
CA ILE A 8 -15.67 -17.35 -13.54
C ILE A 8 -14.15 -17.25 -13.47
N ILE A 9 -13.56 -16.61 -14.47
CA ILE A 9 -12.12 -16.35 -14.53
C ILE A 9 -11.89 -14.89 -14.17
N LEU A 10 -11.10 -14.64 -13.12
CA LEU A 10 -10.70 -13.31 -12.68
C LEU A 10 -9.20 -13.14 -12.92
N GLY A 11 -8.79 -12.02 -13.50
CA GLY A 11 -7.38 -11.73 -13.67
C GLY A 11 -7.14 -10.38 -14.32
N ARG A 12 -5.87 -9.98 -14.37
CA ARG A 12 -5.42 -8.69 -14.91
C ARG A 12 -4.88 -8.77 -16.33
N ASN A 13 -4.63 -9.99 -16.82
CA ASN A 13 -4.04 -10.19 -18.14
C ASN A 13 -5.12 -10.20 -19.22
N GLU A 14 -4.99 -9.30 -20.19
CA GLU A 14 -5.84 -9.19 -21.37
C GLU A 14 -5.93 -10.50 -22.17
N SER A 15 -4.91 -11.36 -22.13
CA SER A 15 -4.93 -12.68 -22.77
C SER A 15 -6.05 -13.58 -22.25
N LEU A 16 -6.53 -13.37 -21.01
CA LEU A 16 -7.61 -14.15 -20.41
C LEU A 16 -8.96 -13.91 -21.12
N LYS A 17 -9.13 -12.78 -21.81
CA LYS A 17 -10.34 -12.50 -22.59
C LYS A 17 -10.61 -13.59 -23.64
N LYS A 18 -9.56 -14.25 -24.13
CA LYS A 18 -9.66 -15.35 -25.11
C LYS A 18 -10.28 -16.63 -24.54
N LEU A 19 -10.31 -16.79 -23.22
CA LEU A 19 -10.88 -17.96 -22.54
C LEU A 19 -12.39 -17.83 -22.30
N GLY A 20 -12.93 -16.62 -22.43
CA GLY A 20 -14.33 -16.33 -22.13
C GLY A 20 -15.28 -16.78 -23.25
N THR A 21 -16.43 -17.31 -22.87
CA THR A 21 -17.56 -17.59 -23.78
C THR A 21 -18.56 -16.43 -23.85
N VAL A 22 -18.34 -15.36 -23.08
CA VAL A 22 -19.16 -14.15 -23.00
C VAL A 22 -18.29 -12.90 -23.00
N GLN A 23 -18.89 -11.74 -23.25
CA GLN A 23 -18.19 -10.46 -23.20
C GLN A 23 -17.55 -10.25 -21.83
N THR A 24 -16.26 -9.90 -21.82
CA THR A 24 -15.51 -9.67 -20.59
C THR A 24 -15.99 -8.42 -19.88
N ILE A 25 -16.14 -8.51 -18.56
CA ILE A 25 -16.42 -7.38 -17.68
C ILE A 25 -15.09 -6.80 -17.19
N SER A 26 -14.84 -5.52 -17.47
CA SER A 26 -13.68 -4.80 -16.94
C SER A 26 -14.02 -4.15 -15.60
N LEU A 27 -13.18 -4.37 -14.58
CA LEU A 27 -13.27 -3.69 -13.30
C LEU A 27 -12.42 -2.41 -13.36
N ASN A 28 -13.01 -1.33 -13.86
CA ASN A 28 -12.36 -0.03 -13.96
C ASN A 28 -12.41 0.71 -12.61
N PRO A 29 -11.59 1.76 -12.41
CA PRO A 29 -11.75 2.66 -11.28
C PRO A 29 -13.17 3.23 -11.23
N LEU A 30 -13.71 3.40 -10.02
CA LEU A 30 -15.05 3.98 -9.83
C LEU A 30 -15.09 5.43 -10.31
N ALA A 31 -16.25 5.85 -10.84
CA ALA A 31 -16.46 7.25 -11.17
C ALA A 31 -16.36 8.10 -9.88
N PHE A 32 -15.94 9.37 -10.03
CA PHE A 32 -15.64 10.23 -8.90
C PHE A 32 -16.75 10.30 -7.85
N GLU A 33 -18.01 10.51 -8.27
CA GLU A 33 -19.14 10.62 -7.33
C GLU A 33 -19.47 9.28 -6.63
N GLU A 34 -19.38 8.15 -7.34
CA GLU A 34 -19.58 6.82 -6.76
C GLU A 34 -18.48 6.52 -5.73
N TYR A 35 -17.24 6.86 -6.09
CA TYR A 35 -16.08 6.66 -5.24
C TYR A 35 -16.13 7.52 -3.99
N ARG A 36 -16.49 8.80 -4.15
CA ARG A 36 -16.72 9.75 -3.06
C ARG A 36 -17.79 9.24 -2.10
N TYR A 37 -18.91 8.74 -2.62
CA TYR A 37 -19.96 8.15 -1.80
C TYR A 37 -19.44 6.93 -1.02
N LEU A 38 -18.77 6.00 -1.69
CA LEU A 38 -18.18 4.82 -1.06
C LEU A 38 -17.20 5.21 0.06
N LEU A 39 -16.33 6.17 -0.20
CA LEU A 39 -15.37 6.68 0.78
C LEU A 39 -16.05 7.25 2.02
N LYS A 40 -17.10 8.06 1.85
CA LYS A 40 -17.88 8.58 2.98
C LYS A 40 -18.48 7.45 3.81
N MET A 41 -19.11 6.46 3.17
CA MET A 41 -19.68 5.30 3.86
C MET A 41 -18.62 4.49 4.61
N LEU A 42 -17.44 4.31 4.02
CA LEU A 42 -16.36 3.56 4.64
C LEU A 42 -15.66 4.32 5.77
N ALA A 43 -15.50 5.64 5.65
CA ALA A 43 -14.78 6.43 6.64
C ALA A 43 -15.67 6.80 7.85
N PHE A 44 -16.92 7.18 7.62
CA PHE A 44 -17.85 7.58 8.69
C PHE A 44 -18.68 6.41 9.25
N GLY A 45 -18.81 5.30 8.51
CA GLY A 45 -19.60 4.15 8.95
C GLY A 45 -21.07 4.51 9.12
N SER A 46 -21.61 4.36 10.33
CA SER A 46 -23.00 4.72 10.67
C SER A 46 -23.16 6.19 11.06
N MET A 47 -22.08 6.96 11.10
CA MET A 47 -22.12 8.37 11.51
C MET A 47 -22.49 9.27 10.34
N ASN A 48 -23.16 10.38 10.64
CA ASN A 48 -23.53 11.37 9.62
C ASN A 48 -22.34 12.29 9.31
N PRO A 49 -21.85 12.34 8.05
CA PRO A 49 -20.79 13.27 7.66
C PRO A 49 -21.14 14.75 7.89
N GLY A 50 -22.44 15.10 7.90
CA GLY A 50 -22.92 16.45 8.16
C GLY A 50 -22.55 16.99 9.54
N ASP A 51 -22.34 16.10 10.52
CA ASP A 51 -21.94 16.48 11.88
C ASP A 51 -20.43 16.79 11.98
N HIS A 52 -19.67 16.49 10.91
CA HIS A 52 -18.22 16.64 10.84
C HIS A 52 -17.77 17.34 9.54
N PRO A 53 -18.15 18.61 9.33
CA PRO A 53 -17.94 19.29 8.05
C PRO A 53 -16.47 19.38 7.63
N GLN A 54 -15.54 19.57 8.59
CA GLN A 54 -14.10 19.59 8.29
C GLN A 54 -13.59 18.24 7.77
N LEU A 55 -14.04 17.13 8.37
CA LEU A 55 -13.67 15.78 7.91
C LEU A 55 -14.28 15.49 6.54
N ALA A 56 -15.52 15.95 6.31
CA ALA A 56 -16.16 15.83 5.01
C ALA A 56 -15.36 16.55 3.92
N THR A 57 -14.80 17.74 4.19
CA THR A 57 -13.90 18.43 3.25
C THR A 57 -12.62 17.64 2.99
N ILE A 58 -11.97 17.12 4.03
CA ILE A 58 -10.75 16.30 3.85
C ILE A 58 -11.05 15.01 3.07
N MET A 59 -12.26 14.46 3.23
CA MET A 59 -12.72 13.28 2.48
C MET A 59 -12.78 13.53 0.97
N GLU A 60 -13.16 14.73 0.54
CA GLU A 60 -13.17 15.08 -0.89
C GLU A 60 -11.75 15.03 -1.47
N GLU A 61 -10.76 15.52 -0.73
CA GLU A 61 -9.36 15.49 -1.15
C GLU A 61 -8.82 14.06 -1.24
N PHE A 62 -9.22 13.17 -0.33
CA PHE A 62 -8.90 11.75 -0.43
C PHE A 62 -9.49 11.12 -1.70
N ALA A 63 -10.71 11.49 -2.09
CA ALA A 63 -11.35 10.97 -3.30
C ALA A 63 -10.55 11.35 -4.56
N VAL A 64 -10.09 12.60 -4.65
CA VAL A 64 -9.22 13.08 -5.75
C VAL A 64 -7.91 12.31 -5.78
N VAL A 65 -7.30 12.14 -4.61
CA VAL A 65 -6.01 11.47 -4.43
C VAL A 65 -6.08 10.00 -4.86
N PHE A 66 -7.12 9.26 -4.51
CA PHE A 66 -7.17 7.81 -4.76
C PHE A 66 -7.85 7.40 -6.08
N GLU A 67 -8.41 8.34 -6.83
CA GLU A 67 -8.84 8.19 -8.23
C GLU A 67 -9.68 6.91 -8.48
N GLY A 68 -10.68 6.62 -7.63
CA GLY A 68 -11.58 5.50 -7.87
C GLY A 68 -11.09 4.12 -7.40
N SER A 69 -9.90 4.03 -6.77
CA SER A 69 -9.33 2.75 -6.34
C SER A 69 -10.07 2.13 -5.15
N LEU A 70 -10.75 1.00 -5.38
CA LEU A 70 -11.45 0.22 -4.34
C LEU A 70 -10.53 -0.24 -3.21
N VAL A 71 -9.32 -0.70 -3.55
CA VAL A 71 -8.31 -1.13 -2.57
C VAL A 71 -7.95 0.02 -1.64
N SER A 72 -7.70 1.19 -2.22
CA SER A 72 -7.35 2.39 -1.46
C SER A 72 -8.50 2.87 -0.57
N ALA A 73 -9.74 2.82 -1.06
CA ALA A 73 -10.91 3.23 -0.28
C ALA A 73 -11.11 2.37 0.97
N ASN A 74 -10.99 1.06 0.80
CA ASN A 74 -11.13 0.10 1.88
C ASN A 74 -10.04 0.27 2.94
N LEU A 75 -8.80 0.46 2.49
CA LEU A 75 -7.66 0.74 3.36
C LEU A 75 -7.83 2.05 4.13
N LEU A 76 -8.20 3.13 3.44
CA LEU A 76 -8.42 4.43 4.07
C LEU A 76 -9.54 4.34 5.10
N GLY A 77 -10.67 3.73 4.73
CA GLY A 77 -11.80 3.53 5.63
C GLY A 77 -11.40 2.77 6.90
N TYR A 78 -10.56 1.74 6.79
CA TYR A 78 -9.99 1.07 7.95
C TYR A 78 -9.17 2.02 8.83
N ALA A 79 -8.26 2.78 8.20
CA ALA A 79 -7.29 3.62 8.91
C ALA A 79 -7.94 4.80 9.65
N VAL A 80 -8.96 5.44 9.06
CA VAL A 80 -9.51 6.69 9.58
C VAL A 80 -10.79 6.54 10.39
N ARG A 81 -11.55 5.46 10.21
CA ARG A 81 -12.86 5.28 10.86
C ARG A 81 -12.81 5.30 12.38
N LYS A 82 -11.69 4.88 12.98
CA LYS A 82 -11.53 4.84 14.45
C LYS A 82 -11.11 6.17 15.08
N ASN A 83 -10.75 7.18 14.27
CA ASN A 83 -10.23 8.45 14.78
C ASN A 83 -10.77 9.62 13.96
N LEU A 84 -11.76 10.33 14.49
CA LEU A 84 -12.42 11.48 13.84
C LEU A 84 -11.74 12.82 14.12
N ASN A 85 -10.43 12.81 14.40
CA ASN A 85 -9.68 14.03 14.57
C ASN A 85 -9.24 14.60 13.20
N ALA A 86 -9.56 15.87 12.93
CA ALA A 86 -9.25 16.50 11.65
C ALA A 86 -7.74 16.62 11.37
N HIS A 87 -6.92 16.88 12.40
CA HIS A 87 -5.46 16.91 12.23
C HIS A 87 -4.91 15.53 11.87
N PHE A 88 -5.46 14.47 12.46
CA PHE A 88 -5.11 13.11 12.10
C PHE A 88 -5.43 12.81 10.62
N TRP A 89 -6.65 13.13 10.16
CA TRP A 89 -7.04 12.92 8.76
C TRP A 89 -6.16 13.72 7.79
N LEU A 90 -5.88 14.98 8.12
CA LEU A 90 -5.02 15.85 7.31
C LEU A 90 -3.57 15.34 7.24
N SER A 91 -3.03 14.87 8.36
CA SER A 91 -1.69 14.26 8.42
C SER A 91 -1.62 13.02 7.54
N THR A 92 -2.62 12.14 7.63
CA THR A 92 -2.74 10.94 6.78
C THR A 92 -2.82 11.31 5.30
N LEU A 93 -3.65 12.29 4.92
CA LEU A 93 -3.75 12.81 3.55
C LEU A 93 -2.39 13.32 3.03
N ASN A 94 -1.66 14.10 3.84
CA ASN A 94 -0.37 14.65 3.46
C ASN A 94 0.68 13.55 3.22
N LYS A 95 0.72 12.51 4.07
CA LYS A 95 1.61 11.35 3.85
C LYS A 95 1.31 10.63 2.55
N ILE A 96 0.02 10.44 2.22
CA ILE A 96 -0.38 9.81 0.96
C ILE A 96 0.02 10.68 -0.23
N ARG A 97 -0.18 12.00 -0.16
CA ARG A 97 0.26 12.95 -1.20
C ARG A 97 1.78 12.90 -1.42
N ILE A 98 2.57 12.89 -0.34
CA ILE A 98 4.03 12.75 -0.42
C ILE A 98 4.40 11.43 -1.10
N THR A 99 3.80 10.33 -0.67
CA THR A 99 4.05 8.99 -1.25
C THR A 99 3.70 8.95 -2.73
N ARG A 100 2.57 9.52 -3.14
CA ARG A 100 2.21 9.67 -4.55
C ARG A 100 3.28 10.46 -5.30
N LYS A 101 3.68 11.63 -4.80
CA LYS A 101 4.65 12.52 -5.45
C LYS A 101 6.00 11.82 -5.66
N VAL A 102 6.49 11.08 -4.67
CA VAL A 102 7.74 10.30 -4.75
C VAL A 102 7.65 9.21 -5.81
N ASN A 103 6.52 8.50 -5.88
CA ASN A 103 6.33 7.47 -6.88
C ASN A 103 6.25 8.04 -8.30
N ILE A 104 5.49 9.13 -8.50
CA ILE A 104 5.41 9.81 -9.79
C ILE A 104 6.79 10.34 -10.20
N SER A 105 7.55 10.97 -9.30
CA SER A 105 8.86 11.52 -9.64
C SER A 105 9.90 10.45 -9.98
N ARG A 106 9.87 9.29 -9.34
CA ARG A 106 10.84 8.21 -9.57
C ARG A 106 10.47 7.28 -10.72
N SER A 107 9.18 7.05 -10.96
CA SER A 107 8.71 6.04 -11.92
C SER A 107 7.90 6.59 -13.10
N GLY A 108 7.50 7.87 -13.04
CA GLY A 108 6.61 8.50 -14.02
C GLY A 108 5.14 8.06 -13.94
N CYS A 109 4.77 7.17 -13.02
CA CYS A 109 3.43 6.58 -12.96
C CYS A 109 2.78 6.74 -11.56
N HIS A 110 1.44 6.73 -11.53
CA HIS A 110 0.68 6.71 -10.29
C HIS A 110 0.90 5.37 -9.53
N PRO A 111 1.02 5.37 -8.18
CA PRO A 111 1.20 4.15 -7.38
C PRO A 111 0.20 3.03 -7.70
N ASN A 112 -1.09 3.36 -7.85
CA ASN A 112 -2.12 2.38 -8.18
C ASN A 112 -1.83 1.71 -9.53
N GLY A 113 -1.45 2.48 -10.55
CA GLY A 113 -1.12 1.94 -11.88
C GLY A 113 0.12 1.03 -11.85
N LEU A 114 1.16 1.40 -11.10
CA LEU A 114 2.33 0.53 -10.89
C LEU A 114 1.93 -0.79 -10.23
N PHE A 115 1.10 -0.71 -9.20
CA PHE A 115 0.63 -1.86 -8.44
C PHE A 115 -0.28 -2.78 -9.26
N ASP A 116 -1.11 -2.21 -10.14
CA ASP A 116 -1.96 -2.95 -11.07
C ASP A 116 -1.12 -3.68 -12.12
N GLN A 117 -0.04 -3.05 -12.60
CA GLN A 117 0.96 -3.64 -13.50
C GLN A 117 1.90 -4.65 -12.84
N GLY A 118 1.80 -4.86 -11.53
CA GLY A 118 2.72 -5.75 -10.82
C GLY A 118 4.16 -5.21 -10.78
N ARG A 119 4.33 -3.89 -10.72
CA ARG A 119 5.63 -3.23 -10.56
C ARG A 119 5.85 -2.82 -9.10
N PRO A 120 7.11 -2.78 -8.62
CA PRO A 120 7.39 -2.27 -7.29
C PRO A 120 6.99 -0.80 -7.11
N VAL A 121 6.49 -0.46 -5.92
CA VAL A 121 6.05 0.89 -5.53
C VAL A 121 6.91 1.38 -4.36
N HIS A 122 7.34 2.63 -4.39
CA HIS A 122 8.03 3.23 -3.25
C HIS A 122 7.10 3.38 -2.06
N PHE A 123 7.54 2.87 -0.91
CA PHE A 123 6.81 2.85 0.34
C PHE A 123 7.57 3.62 1.41
N GLY A 124 7.38 4.94 1.44
CA GLY A 124 8.22 5.83 2.23
C GLY A 124 9.63 6.00 1.62
N PRO A 125 10.57 6.60 2.38
CA PRO A 125 11.86 7.03 1.84
C PRO A 125 12.81 5.87 1.46
N HIS A 126 12.80 4.80 2.27
CA HIS A 126 13.80 3.72 2.22
C HIS A 126 13.20 2.34 1.98
N HIS A 127 11.96 2.24 1.51
CA HIS A 127 11.36 0.93 1.23
C HIS A 127 10.73 0.84 -0.15
N LEU A 128 10.81 -0.37 -0.72
CA LEU A 128 10.14 -0.78 -1.94
C LEU A 128 9.13 -1.88 -1.64
N LEU A 129 7.88 -1.61 -1.97
CA LEU A 129 6.77 -2.56 -1.89
C LEU A 129 6.70 -3.34 -3.20
N SER A 130 6.87 -4.65 -3.14
CA SER A 130 6.68 -5.53 -4.29
C SER A 130 5.23 -6.04 -4.40
N PRO A 131 4.79 -6.47 -5.59
CA PRO A 131 3.42 -6.95 -5.81
C PRO A 131 3.06 -8.10 -4.89
N ALA A 132 1.77 -8.21 -4.56
CA ALA A 132 1.29 -9.27 -3.69
C ALA A 132 1.37 -10.61 -4.41
N THR A 133 1.80 -11.63 -3.68
CA THR A 133 1.47 -13.02 -4.01
C THR A 133 0.22 -13.35 -3.20
N PRO A 134 -0.90 -13.78 -3.83
CA PRO A 134 -2.04 -14.27 -3.06
C PRO A 134 -1.60 -15.53 -2.31
N SER A 135 -1.43 -15.40 -0.99
CA SER A 135 -1.08 -16.53 -0.15
C SER A 135 -2.37 -17.26 0.20
N CYS A 136 -2.74 -18.28 -0.58
CA CYS A 136 -3.56 -19.35 -0.02
C CYS A 136 -2.72 -20.01 1.08
N LEU A 137 -3.34 -20.40 2.20
CA LEU A 137 -2.72 -21.19 3.28
C LEU A 137 -2.30 -22.62 2.81
N ILE A 138 -2.25 -22.88 1.51
CA ILE A 138 -1.60 -24.06 0.95
C ILE A 138 -0.11 -23.71 0.87
N PRO A 139 0.78 -24.45 1.56
CA PRO A 139 2.22 -24.20 1.48
C PRO A 139 2.66 -24.43 0.04
N SER A 140 2.80 -23.35 -0.72
CA SER A 140 3.41 -23.34 -2.04
C SER A 140 4.74 -22.60 -1.94
N ALA A 141 5.73 -23.07 -2.68
CA ALA A 141 7.14 -22.66 -2.66
C ALA A 141 7.43 -21.17 -2.97
N GLY A 142 6.38 -20.35 -3.16
CA GLY A 142 6.46 -18.89 -3.32
C GLY A 142 6.00 -18.08 -2.10
N CYS A 143 5.76 -18.73 -0.94
CA CYS A 143 5.37 -18.02 0.27
C CYS A 143 6.52 -17.14 0.76
N PRO A 144 6.33 -15.81 0.94
CA PRO A 144 7.35 -14.97 1.54
C PRO A 144 7.65 -15.49 2.94
N ASP A 145 8.95 -15.67 3.22
CA ASP A 145 9.48 -16.34 4.41
C ASP A 145 8.68 -15.96 5.66
N SER A 146 8.08 -16.97 6.31
CA SER A 146 7.28 -16.78 7.52
C SER A 146 8.07 -16.22 8.70
N SER A 147 9.41 -16.20 8.59
CA SER A 147 10.33 -15.61 9.56
C SER A 147 10.29 -14.08 9.61
N LEU A 148 9.79 -13.41 8.55
CA LEU A 148 9.80 -11.94 8.47
C LEU A 148 8.71 -11.29 9.34
N PRO A 149 8.97 -10.09 9.92
CA PRO A 149 7.97 -9.33 10.64
C PRO A 149 6.72 -9.07 9.80
N LYS A 150 5.53 -9.22 10.41
CA LYS A 150 4.23 -8.94 9.80
C LYS A 150 3.75 -7.55 10.21
N VAL A 151 3.43 -6.71 9.24
CA VAL A 151 2.86 -5.36 9.43
C VAL A 151 1.54 -5.26 8.66
N ILE A 152 0.52 -4.68 9.26
CA ILE A 152 -0.78 -4.42 8.60
C ILE A 152 -0.75 -2.99 8.05
N LEU A 153 -1.05 -2.83 6.75
CA LEU A 153 -1.00 -1.52 6.10
C LEU A 153 -2.00 -0.53 6.69
N GLY A 154 -3.18 -1.02 7.08
CA GLY A 154 -4.20 -0.22 7.76
C GLY A 154 -3.69 0.38 9.07
N ASP A 155 -2.98 -0.40 9.88
CA ASP A 155 -2.40 0.06 11.15
C ASP A 155 -1.31 1.10 10.91
N LEU A 156 -0.49 0.93 9.85
CA LEU A 156 0.51 1.92 9.45
C LEU A 156 -0.08 3.30 9.17
N LEU A 157 -1.25 3.34 8.53
CA LEU A 157 -1.95 4.58 8.25
C LEU A 157 -2.71 5.11 9.47
N ALA A 158 -3.19 4.22 10.35
CA ALA A 158 -3.93 4.58 11.55
C ALA A 158 -3.04 5.19 12.65
N GLU A 159 -1.78 4.78 12.75
CA GLU A 159 -0.86 5.29 13.77
C GLU A 159 0.00 6.43 13.20
N ALA A 160 -0.57 7.63 13.16
CA ALA A 160 0.05 8.77 12.49
C ALA A 160 1.40 9.26 13.04
N CYS A 161 1.97 8.69 14.11
CA CYS A 161 3.25 9.19 14.67
C CYS A 161 4.29 8.15 15.10
N HIS A 162 3.98 6.85 15.27
CA HIS A 162 4.87 5.99 16.08
C HIS A 162 5.13 4.57 15.61
N ILE A 163 4.67 4.14 14.42
CA ILE A 163 5.10 2.83 13.94
C ILE A 163 6.58 2.90 13.59
N VAL A 164 7.38 2.30 14.47
CA VAL A 164 8.76 1.93 14.21
C VAL A 164 8.70 0.96 13.05
N GLN A 165 8.91 1.47 11.83
CA GLN A 165 9.06 0.62 10.66
C GLN A 165 10.20 -0.38 10.96
N PRO A 166 10.02 -1.66 10.64
CA PRO A 166 11.09 -2.63 10.79
C PRO A 166 12.35 -2.12 10.11
N LYS A 167 13.53 -2.25 10.75
CA LYS A 167 14.83 -1.78 10.21
C LYS A 167 15.30 -2.56 8.98
N GLY A 168 14.49 -3.47 8.45
CA GLY A 168 14.83 -4.38 7.36
C GLY A 168 13.56 -4.84 6.64
N ASP A 169 13.68 -5.91 5.89
CA ASP A 169 12.57 -6.45 5.11
C ASP A 169 11.42 -6.89 6.02
N PHE A 170 10.19 -6.69 5.54
CA PHE A 170 9.01 -7.13 6.26
C PHE A 170 7.87 -7.49 5.33
N ARG A 171 6.92 -8.26 5.85
CA ARG A 171 5.69 -8.62 5.17
C ARG A 171 4.62 -7.59 5.48
N LEU A 172 4.11 -6.94 4.45
CA LEU A 172 3.00 -6.03 4.56
C LEU A 172 1.69 -6.73 4.14
N ILE A 173 0.75 -6.84 5.07
CA ILE A 173 -0.62 -7.27 4.76
C ILE A 173 -1.41 -6.05 4.33
N SER A 174 -1.73 -5.98 3.05
CA SER A 174 -2.56 -4.91 2.50
C SER A 174 -4.04 -5.13 2.81
N TRP A 175 -4.48 -6.39 2.80
CA TRP A 175 -5.86 -6.78 3.07
C TRP A 175 -5.98 -8.22 3.54
N GLU A 176 -6.97 -8.50 4.38
CA GLU A 176 -7.39 -9.84 4.77
C GLU A 176 -8.89 -10.00 4.47
N SER A 177 -9.25 -11.05 3.74
CA SER A 177 -10.64 -11.33 3.41
C SER A 177 -11.43 -11.61 4.68
N ARG A 178 -12.62 -11.01 4.80
CA ARG A 178 -13.59 -11.32 5.86
C ARG A 178 -14.46 -12.54 5.53
N LEU A 179 -14.34 -13.05 4.32
CA LEU A 179 -15.04 -14.23 3.84
C LEU A 179 -14.07 -15.41 3.80
N PRO A 180 -14.52 -16.62 4.17
CA PRO A 180 -13.74 -17.84 3.99
C PRO A 180 -13.19 -17.96 2.54
N PRO A 181 -11.93 -18.44 2.37
CA PRO A 181 -11.03 -18.98 3.38
C PRO A 181 -10.16 -17.93 4.11
N TYR A 182 -10.61 -16.66 4.19
CA TYR A 182 -9.91 -15.56 4.87
C TYR A 182 -8.52 -15.26 4.29
N THR A 183 -8.40 -15.34 2.96
CA THR A 183 -7.15 -15.09 2.25
C THR A 183 -6.59 -13.70 2.55
N ALA A 184 -5.29 -13.64 2.86
CA ALA A 184 -4.56 -12.41 3.03
C ALA A 184 -3.75 -12.05 1.77
N PHE A 185 -3.75 -10.78 1.42
CA PHE A 185 -2.91 -10.20 0.37
C PHE A 185 -1.62 -9.70 1.02
N VAL A 186 -0.55 -10.45 0.82
CA VAL A 186 0.75 -10.21 1.45
C VAL A 186 1.72 -9.69 0.41
N HIS A 187 2.39 -8.61 0.75
CA HIS A 187 3.45 -8.00 -0.03
C HIS A 187 4.77 -8.14 0.71
N LEU A 188 5.86 -8.29 -0.05
CA LEU A 188 7.19 -8.13 0.50
C LEU A 188 7.60 -6.65 0.38
N VAL A 189 7.95 -6.05 1.51
CA VAL A 189 8.57 -4.74 1.58
C VAL A 189 10.05 -4.94 1.81
N ARG A 190 10.85 -4.45 0.87
CA ARG A 190 12.31 -4.51 0.96
C ARG A 190 12.87 -3.20 1.44
N PHE A 191 13.76 -3.27 2.42
CA PHE A 191 14.57 -2.12 2.81
C PHE A 191 15.60 -1.85 1.73
N VAL A 192 15.67 -0.60 1.30
CA VAL A 192 16.64 -0.11 0.32
C VAL A 192 17.40 1.03 0.99
N PRO A 193 18.65 0.80 1.42
CA PRO A 193 19.48 1.87 1.93
C PRO A 193 19.57 2.97 0.85
N SER A 194 19.32 4.22 1.23
CA SER A 194 19.69 5.32 0.35
C SER A 194 21.21 5.40 0.30
N CYS A 195 21.82 5.45 -0.88
CA CYS A 195 23.28 5.56 -1.07
C CYS A 195 23.87 6.92 -0.63
N VAL A 196 23.34 7.57 0.40
CA VAL A 196 23.73 8.94 0.81
C VAL A 196 24.27 8.99 2.24
N ASP A 197 24.38 7.87 2.94
CA ASP A 197 24.91 7.87 4.31
C ASP A 197 26.00 6.80 4.53
N ASP A 198 26.95 6.73 3.59
CA ASP A 198 28.30 6.24 3.92
C ASP A 198 29.18 7.46 4.19
N LYS A 199 29.12 7.96 5.43
CA LYS A 199 30.21 8.78 5.95
C LYS A 199 31.39 7.81 6.14
N PRO A 200 32.51 7.95 5.43
CA PRO A 200 33.63 7.05 5.66
C PRO A 200 34.10 7.26 7.11
N GLU A 201 34.01 6.20 7.91
CA GLU A 201 34.72 6.14 9.18
C GLU A 201 36.17 6.47 8.89
N ALA A 202 36.64 7.58 9.48
CA ALA A 202 38.04 7.94 9.44
C ALA A 202 38.81 6.81 10.13
N SER A 203 39.43 5.96 9.32
CA SER A 203 40.34 4.92 9.79
C SER A 203 41.51 5.62 10.51
N LEU A 204 41.57 5.37 11.81
CA LEU A 204 42.73 5.66 12.66
C LEU A 204 43.93 4.87 12.12
N SER A 205 44.67 5.45 11.17
CA SER A 205 45.94 4.90 10.72
C SER A 205 47.08 5.64 11.42
N GLY A 206 47.57 5.02 12.50
CA GLY A 206 48.75 5.48 13.23
C GLY A 206 49.99 5.47 12.34
N LYS A 207 50.66 6.63 12.24
CA LYS A 207 52.03 6.71 11.72
C LYS A 207 53.00 6.84 12.89
N LYS A 208 53.77 5.77 13.11
CA LYS A 208 54.98 5.75 13.95
C LYS A 208 56.05 6.68 13.35
N ARG A 209 56.81 7.29 14.26
CA ARG A 209 57.84 8.34 14.12
C ARG A 209 59.01 7.97 13.19
N LEU A 210 59.64 9.01 12.62
CA LEU A 210 61.11 9.09 12.54
C LEU A 210 61.52 10.45 13.13
N GLY A 211 62.38 10.42 14.16
CA GLY A 211 63.07 11.61 14.66
C GLY A 211 64.43 11.77 13.98
N PRO A 212 65.05 12.96 14.03
CA PRO A 212 66.47 13.09 13.77
C PRO A 212 67.27 13.18 15.07
N SER A 213 68.45 12.57 15.06
CA SER A 213 69.54 12.82 16.02
C SER A 213 70.76 13.25 15.22
N ALA A 214 71.53 14.15 15.83
CA ALA A 214 72.70 14.91 15.37
C ALA A 214 72.36 16.19 14.59
#